data_AF-A0A838GAU9-F1
#
_entry.id   AF-A0A838GAU9-F1
#
_cell.length_a   1.000
_cell.length_b   1.000
_cell.length_c   1.000
_cell.angle_alpha   90.00
_cell.angle_beta   90.00
_cell.angle_gamma   90.00
#
_symmetry.space_group_name_H-M   'P 1'
#
loop_
_entity.id
_entity.type
_entity.pdbx_description
1 polymer ?
#
loop_
_entity_poly.entity_id
_entity_poly.type
_entity_poly.pdbx_seq_one_letter_code
_entity_poly.pdbx_strand_id
1 'polypeptide(L)'
;MSAHVKLLVTTTAAISAVLLGGQPAEAGTVEDVSDTFHDVFSNTCDGPEGAFEVVSDISGSFHYRLRRHGPDSNLYFAEHGSQTETHSNPATGRSWTAERTWHEHDTKILTVDGDLFTVRVQYDSRFVVFDETGATDSTNRGVSTFVLAVDTQGTPDPADDESDFVELIKSVGQNDVGDFCDDAVRFIVS
;
A
#
# COMPACT_ATOMS: atom_id res chain seq x y z
N MET A 1 -73.30 19.69 -47.25
CA MET A 1 -73.82 20.16 -45.95
C MET A 1 -72.71 20.88 -45.21
N SER A 2 -73.05 22.05 -44.70
CA SER A 2 -72.19 23.05 -44.08
C SER A 2 -71.64 22.59 -42.72
N ALA A 3 -70.39 22.95 -42.41
CA ALA A 3 -70.06 23.73 -41.21
C ALA A 3 -68.63 24.30 -41.29
N HIS A 4 -68.54 25.62 -41.09
CA HIS A 4 -67.33 26.41 -40.82
C HIS A 4 -66.68 25.98 -39.47
N VAL A 5 -65.41 26.23 -39.14
CA VAL A 5 -64.85 27.51 -38.63
C VAL A 5 -63.32 27.39 -38.42
N LYS A 6 -62.64 28.54 -38.60
CA LYS A 6 -61.23 28.93 -38.43
C LYS A 6 -60.58 28.59 -37.07
N LEU A 7 -59.25 28.34 -37.04
CA LEU A 7 -58.29 29.22 -36.34
C LEU A 7 -56.81 28.87 -36.67
N LEU A 8 -56.04 29.90 -37.00
CA LEU A 8 -54.58 29.92 -37.07
C LEU A 8 -54.03 29.88 -35.63
N VAL A 9 -53.10 28.99 -35.31
CA VAL A 9 -52.16 29.18 -34.19
C VAL A 9 -50.77 28.72 -34.66
N THR A 10 -49.92 29.70 -34.90
CA THR A 10 -48.46 29.58 -34.99
C THR A 10 -47.94 29.08 -33.64
N THR A 11 -47.35 27.88 -33.61
CA THR A 11 -46.56 27.42 -32.46
C THR A 11 -45.12 27.24 -32.91
N THR A 12 -44.29 28.17 -32.47
CA THR A 12 -42.83 28.19 -32.59
C THR A 12 -42.25 26.87 -32.11
N ALA A 13 -41.45 26.20 -32.95
CA ALA A 13 -40.70 25.02 -32.57
C ALA A 13 -39.60 25.41 -31.58
N ALA A 14 -39.77 25.06 -30.30
CA ALA A 14 -38.71 25.10 -29.31
C ALA A 14 -37.87 23.81 -29.47
N ILE A 15 -36.69 23.93 -30.08
CA ILE A 15 -35.67 22.87 -30.02
C ILE A 15 -35.12 22.90 -28.59
N SER A 16 -35.65 22.04 -27.73
CA SER A 16 -35.03 21.75 -26.43
C SER A 16 -33.72 21.00 -26.70
N ALA A 17 -32.59 21.71 -26.62
CA ALA A 17 -31.29 21.08 -26.53
C ALA A 17 -31.26 20.24 -25.24
N VAL A 18 -31.34 18.92 -25.37
CA VAL A 18 -31.02 18.01 -24.28
C VAL A 18 -29.52 18.14 -24.05
N LEU A 19 -29.14 19.01 -23.12
CA LEU A 19 -27.83 18.97 -22.50
C LEU A 19 -27.73 17.60 -21.82
N LEU A 20 -27.05 16.66 -22.47
CA LEU A 20 -26.48 15.50 -21.79
C LEU A 20 -25.47 16.09 -20.79
N GLY A 21 -25.96 16.44 -19.60
CA GLY A 21 -25.12 16.70 -18.46
C GLY A 21 -24.39 15.39 -18.19
N GLY A 22 -23.15 15.30 -18.66
CA GLY A 22 -22.23 14.28 -18.19
C GLY A 22 -22.17 14.43 -16.68
N GLN A 23 -22.81 13.50 -15.97
CA GLN A 23 -22.53 13.35 -14.56
C GLN A 23 -21.02 13.15 -14.47
N PRO A 24 -20.29 13.91 -13.64
CA PRO A 24 -18.88 13.60 -13.42
C PRO A 24 -18.84 12.13 -13.01
N ALA A 25 -18.07 11.32 -13.73
CA ALA A 25 -17.77 9.97 -13.29
C ALA A 25 -17.20 10.13 -11.88
N GLU A 26 -17.94 9.67 -10.86
CA GLU A 26 -17.44 9.71 -9.49
C GLU A 26 -16.15 8.90 -9.48
N ALA A 27 -15.02 9.59 -9.29
CA ALA A 27 -13.81 9.00 -8.78
C ALA A 27 -14.12 8.51 -7.36
N GLY A 28 -14.73 7.34 -7.26
CA GLY A 28 -15.21 6.76 -6.02
C GLY A 28 -14.10 6.02 -5.30
N THR A 29 -14.05 6.19 -3.98
CA THR A 29 -13.37 5.23 -3.10
C THR A 29 -14.12 3.91 -3.16
N VAL A 30 -13.44 2.83 -3.54
CA VAL A 30 -13.97 1.47 -3.57
C VAL A 30 -13.83 0.85 -2.19
N GLU A 31 -12.64 0.99 -1.60
CA GLU A 31 -12.34 0.51 -0.25
C GLU A 31 -11.54 1.54 0.53
N ASP A 32 -11.79 1.61 1.83
CA ASP A 32 -11.10 2.48 2.79
C ASP A 32 -11.02 1.72 4.11
N VAL A 33 -9.85 1.12 4.38
CA VAL A 33 -9.69 0.16 5.47
C VAL A 33 -8.54 0.60 6.35
N SER A 34 -8.77 0.53 7.66
CA SER A 34 -7.76 0.71 8.70
C SER A 34 -7.78 -0.53 9.58
N ASP A 35 -6.60 -1.05 9.90
CA ASP A 35 -6.48 -2.17 10.81
C ASP A 35 -5.23 -2.06 11.69
N THR A 36 -5.19 -2.90 12.72
CA THR A 36 -4.09 -3.06 13.66
C THR A 36 -3.71 -4.53 13.74
N PHE A 37 -2.42 -4.79 13.94
CA PHE A 37 -1.91 -6.15 14.10
C PHE A 37 -1.00 -6.23 15.31
N HIS A 38 -0.90 -7.43 15.87
CA HIS A 38 0.03 -7.76 16.92
C HIS A 38 0.37 -9.25 16.84
N ASP A 39 1.66 -9.55 16.74
CA ASP A 39 2.19 -10.90 16.62
C ASP A 39 3.40 -11.10 17.51
N VAL A 40 3.53 -12.33 18.01
CA VAL A 40 4.69 -12.77 18.78
C VAL A 40 5.22 -14.06 18.18
N PHE A 41 6.51 -14.09 17.86
CA PHE A 41 7.17 -15.28 17.34
C PHE A 41 8.61 -15.37 17.84
N SER A 42 9.14 -16.59 17.77
CA SER A 42 10.53 -16.88 18.10
C SER A 42 11.31 -17.26 16.85
N ASN A 43 12.51 -16.69 16.71
CA ASN A 43 13.51 -17.10 15.73
C ASN A 43 14.72 -17.72 16.46
N THR A 44 15.49 -18.52 15.74
CA THR A 44 16.81 -19.00 16.19
C THR A 44 17.88 -18.35 15.34
N CYS A 45 18.89 -17.76 15.99
CA CYS A 45 20.06 -17.17 15.34
C CYS A 45 21.33 -17.87 15.83
N ASP A 46 22.35 -17.91 14.98
CA ASP A 46 23.67 -18.42 15.36
C ASP A 46 24.52 -17.30 15.98
N GLY A 47 25.02 -17.52 17.19
CA GLY A 47 25.88 -16.59 17.91
C GLY A 47 27.29 -17.14 18.19
N PRO A 48 28.18 -16.32 18.76
CA PRO A 48 29.56 -16.73 19.07
C PRO A 48 29.67 -17.94 20.00
N GLU A 49 28.69 -18.14 20.89
CA GLU A 49 28.64 -19.26 21.84
C GLU A 49 27.70 -20.39 21.40
N GLY A 50 27.16 -20.31 20.19
CA GLY A 50 26.17 -21.23 19.63
C GLY A 50 24.85 -20.55 19.32
N ALA A 51 23.86 -21.37 18.93
CA ALA A 51 22.53 -20.88 18.59
C ALA A 51 21.82 -20.32 19.84
N PHE A 52 21.09 -19.22 19.65
CA PHE A 52 20.29 -18.56 20.68
C PHE A 52 18.90 -18.18 20.15
N GLU A 53 17.96 -18.04 21.07
CA GLU A 53 16.58 -17.67 20.76
C GLU A 53 16.42 -16.14 20.75
N VAL A 54 15.65 -15.65 19.79
CA VAL A 54 15.18 -14.27 19.72
C VAL A 54 13.66 -14.27 19.70
N VAL A 55 13.04 -13.71 20.73
CA VAL A 55 11.59 -13.50 20.79
C VAL A 55 11.29 -12.12 20.24
N SER A 56 10.45 -12.05 19.21
CA SER A 56 10.00 -10.81 18.59
C SER A 56 8.55 -10.53 19.00
N ASP A 57 8.31 -9.38 19.59
CA ASP A 57 6.99 -8.81 19.87
C ASP A 57 6.77 -7.66 18.89
N ILE A 58 5.79 -7.84 18.01
CA ILE A 58 5.54 -6.93 16.91
C ILE A 58 4.13 -6.39 17.03
N SER A 59 3.99 -5.08 16.90
CA SER A 59 2.69 -4.43 16.80
C SER A 59 2.70 -3.31 15.77
N GLY A 60 1.56 -3.04 15.16
CA GLY A 60 1.47 -1.98 14.19
C GLY A 60 0.05 -1.68 13.74
N SER A 61 -0.03 -0.77 12.78
CA SER A 61 -1.25 -0.37 12.11
C SER A 61 -0.97 -0.07 10.65
N PHE A 62 -1.98 -0.30 9.83
CA PHE A 62 -1.97 0.12 8.44
C PHE A 62 -3.33 0.69 8.06
N HIS A 63 -3.31 1.50 7.02
CA HIS A 63 -4.51 2.00 6.37
C HIS A 63 -4.27 1.95 4.87
N TYR A 64 -5.11 1.21 4.15
CA TYR A 64 -5.11 1.20 2.69
C TYR A 64 -6.40 1.76 2.12
N ARG A 65 -6.31 2.19 0.86
CA ARG A 65 -7.42 2.71 0.10
C ARG A 65 -7.32 2.29 -1.36
N LEU A 66 -8.44 1.84 -1.90
CA LEU A 66 -8.63 1.61 -3.34
C LEU A 66 -9.53 2.69 -3.91
N ARG A 67 -9.07 3.38 -4.96
CA ARG A 67 -9.83 4.45 -5.63
C ARG A 67 -9.83 4.28 -7.13
N ARG A 68 -10.96 4.60 -7.75
CA ARG A 68 -11.00 4.79 -9.21
C ARG A 68 -10.46 6.16 -9.59
N HIS A 69 -9.52 6.21 -10.53
CA HIS A 69 -8.91 7.46 -10.98
C HIS A 69 -8.75 7.53 -12.51
N GLY A 70 -8.86 8.75 -13.05
CA GLY A 70 -8.68 9.03 -14.48
C GLY A 70 -9.91 8.72 -15.34
N PRO A 71 -9.84 9.04 -16.64
CA PRO A 71 -10.96 8.88 -17.58
C PRO A 71 -11.36 7.41 -17.79
N ASP A 72 -10.43 6.48 -17.60
CA ASP A 72 -10.65 5.04 -17.77
C ASP A 72 -11.15 4.36 -16.47
N SER A 73 -11.25 5.12 -15.36
CA SER A 73 -11.77 4.62 -14.07
C SER A 73 -11.01 3.41 -13.50
N ASN A 74 -9.71 3.34 -13.79
CA ASN A 74 -8.80 2.30 -13.29
C ASN A 74 -8.66 2.39 -11.76
N LEU A 75 -8.44 1.24 -11.12
CA LEU A 75 -8.18 1.16 -9.69
C LEU A 75 -6.74 1.57 -9.38
N TYR A 76 -6.59 2.34 -8.30
CA TYR A 76 -5.31 2.75 -7.73
C TYR A 76 -5.32 2.41 -6.25
N PHE A 77 -4.28 1.70 -5.82
CA PHE A 77 -3.98 1.37 -4.44
C PHE A 77 -3.10 2.43 -3.79
N ALA A 78 -3.36 2.70 -2.51
CA ALA A 78 -2.46 3.45 -1.66
C ALA A 78 -2.57 2.94 -0.22
N GLU A 79 -1.44 2.67 0.42
CA GLU A 79 -1.33 2.26 1.81
C GLU A 79 -0.34 3.15 2.55
N HIS A 80 -0.59 3.36 3.84
CA HIS A 80 0.46 3.74 4.78
C HIS A 80 0.36 2.91 6.04
N GLY A 81 1.49 2.69 6.70
CA GLY A 81 1.52 1.95 7.94
C GLY A 81 2.69 2.33 8.83
N SER A 82 2.59 1.85 10.07
CA SER A 82 3.61 1.96 11.08
C SER A 82 3.68 0.69 11.92
N GLN A 83 4.87 0.33 12.35
CA GLN A 83 5.13 -0.86 13.13
C GLN A 83 6.25 -0.60 14.12
N THR A 84 6.12 -1.20 15.30
CA THR A 84 7.16 -1.29 16.32
C THR A 84 7.44 -2.76 16.58
N GLU A 85 8.72 -3.12 16.59
CA GLU A 85 9.22 -4.47 16.82
C GLU A 85 10.15 -4.41 18.02
N THR A 86 9.91 -5.24 19.03
CA THR A 86 10.84 -5.43 20.15
C THR A 86 11.38 -6.85 20.08
N HIS A 87 12.69 -6.98 19.96
CA HIS A 87 13.35 -8.26 19.87
C HIS A 87 14.17 -8.48 21.14
N SER A 88 13.99 -9.64 21.77
CA SER A 88 14.53 -9.94 23.09
C SER A 88 15.22 -11.29 23.11
N ASN A 89 16.30 -11.41 23.89
CA ASN A 89 16.90 -12.69 24.23
C ASN A 89 16.43 -13.12 25.64
N PRO A 90 15.61 -14.18 25.78
CA PRO A 90 15.14 -14.63 27.09
C PRO A 90 16.26 -15.05 28.05
N ALA A 91 17.42 -15.47 27.51
CA ALA A 91 18.55 -15.93 28.33
C ALA A 91 19.34 -14.78 28.96
N THR A 92 19.50 -13.66 28.26
CA THR A 92 20.24 -12.48 28.75
C THR A 92 19.32 -11.41 29.34
N GLY A 93 18.04 -11.43 29.00
CA GLY A 93 17.07 -10.39 29.37
C GLY A 93 17.26 -9.07 28.62
N ARG A 94 18.11 -9.05 27.58
CA ARG A 94 18.40 -7.87 26.76
C ARG A 94 17.46 -7.77 25.57
N SER A 95 17.24 -6.55 25.10
CA SER A 95 16.39 -6.27 23.94
C SER A 95 16.88 -5.09 23.11
N TRP A 96 16.39 -5.02 21.87
CA TRP A 96 16.43 -3.83 21.03
C TRP A 96 15.07 -3.60 20.41
N THR A 97 14.82 -2.38 19.97
CA THR A 97 13.57 -1.99 19.35
C THR A 97 13.82 -1.47 17.95
N ALA A 98 12.96 -1.83 17.00
CA ALA A 98 12.91 -1.24 15.68
C ALA A 98 11.56 -0.58 15.45
N GLU A 99 11.56 0.56 14.76
CA GLU A 99 10.34 1.21 14.29
C GLU A 99 10.39 1.35 12.77
N ARG A 100 9.30 0.97 12.11
CA ARG A 100 9.10 1.16 10.68
C ARG A 100 7.90 2.05 10.44
N THR A 101 8.02 2.96 9.48
CA THR A 101 6.88 3.63 8.85
C THR A 101 7.03 3.50 7.34
N TRP A 102 5.95 3.18 6.64
CA TRP A 102 5.96 3.08 5.19
C TRP A 102 4.73 3.75 4.57
N HIS A 103 4.87 4.09 3.30
CA HIS A 103 3.79 4.53 2.45
C HIS A 103 4.02 3.95 1.05
N GLU A 104 3.00 3.30 0.53
CA GLU A 104 3.00 2.72 -0.80
C GLU A 104 1.84 3.29 -1.59
N HIS A 105 2.04 3.60 -2.88
CA HIS A 105 0.93 3.94 -3.75
C HIS A 105 1.24 3.70 -5.22
N ASP A 106 0.18 3.40 -5.95
CA ASP A 106 0.18 3.36 -7.40
C ASP A 106 0.36 4.76 -7.95
N THR A 107 1.39 4.91 -8.77
CA THR A 107 1.68 6.17 -9.46
C THR A 107 1.13 6.19 -10.88
N LYS A 108 1.06 5.02 -11.53
CA LYS A 108 0.61 4.89 -12.92
C LYS A 108 0.29 3.45 -13.31
N ILE A 109 -0.89 3.22 -13.87
CA ILE A 109 -1.18 2.00 -14.64
C ILE A 109 -0.49 2.07 -16.01
N LEU A 110 0.30 1.05 -16.34
CA LEU A 110 1.13 1.00 -17.54
C LEU A 110 0.45 0.21 -18.67
N THR A 111 -0.08 -0.97 -18.37
CA THR A 111 -0.83 -1.82 -19.32
C THR A 111 -1.99 -2.51 -18.62
N VAL A 112 -3.04 -2.84 -19.37
CA VAL A 112 -4.15 -3.69 -18.95
C VAL A 112 -4.42 -4.66 -20.10
N ASP A 113 -4.39 -5.97 -19.82
CA ASP A 113 -4.66 -7.05 -20.77
C ASP A 113 -5.50 -8.14 -20.10
N GLY A 114 -6.82 -8.05 -20.24
CA GLY A 114 -7.74 -8.91 -19.50
C GLY A 114 -7.64 -8.68 -18.00
N ASP A 115 -7.33 -9.75 -17.27
CA ASP A 115 -7.23 -9.79 -15.80
C ASP A 115 -5.82 -9.42 -15.32
N LEU A 116 -4.87 -9.24 -16.23
CA LEU A 116 -3.50 -8.85 -15.92
C LEU A 116 -3.30 -7.36 -16.19
N PHE A 117 -2.78 -6.63 -15.21
CA PHE A 117 -2.31 -5.27 -15.43
C PHE A 117 -0.90 -5.06 -14.86
N THR A 118 -0.19 -4.09 -15.42
CA THR A 118 1.09 -3.65 -14.84
C THR A 118 0.95 -2.27 -14.28
N VAL A 119 1.49 -2.07 -13.08
CA VAL A 119 1.37 -0.83 -12.33
C VAL A 119 2.75 -0.39 -11.84
N ARG A 120 2.99 0.91 -11.92
CA ARG A 120 4.15 1.54 -11.32
C ARG A 120 3.80 1.97 -9.90
N VAL A 121 4.55 1.46 -8.95
CA VAL A 121 4.39 1.72 -7.52
C VAL A 121 5.52 2.60 -7.03
N GLN A 122 5.22 3.51 -6.10
CA GLN A 122 6.21 4.17 -5.27
C GLN A 122 6.05 3.70 -3.83
N TYR A 123 7.16 3.25 -3.24
CA TYR A 123 7.29 2.83 -1.86
C TYR A 123 8.28 3.74 -1.13
N ASP A 124 7.81 4.41 -0.08
CA ASP A 124 8.58 5.26 0.81
C ASP A 124 8.71 4.55 2.16
N SER A 125 9.92 4.39 2.69
CA SER A 125 10.12 3.77 4.01
C SER A 125 11.09 4.55 4.88
N ARG A 126 10.85 4.46 6.20
CA ARG A 126 11.78 4.85 7.25
C ARG A 126 11.83 3.73 8.28
N PHE A 127 13.03 3.28 8.59
CA PHE A 127 13.33 2.26 9.57
C PHE A 127 14.34 2.80 10.57
N VAL A 128 14.07 2.65 11.86
CA VAL A 128 14.93 3.16 12.94
C VAL A 128 15.17 2.08 13.94
N VAL A 129 16.43 1.89 14.33
CA VAL A 129 16.83 0.94 15.37
C VAL A 129 17.21 1.72 16.62
N PHE A 130 16.71 1.26 17.75
CA PHE A 130 16.98 1.78 19.08
C PHE A 130 17.66 0.70 19.92
N ASP A 131 18.68 1.11 20.68
CA ASP A 131 19.31 0.24 21.66
C ASP A 131 18.44 0.04 22.91
N GLU A 132 18.92 -0.78 23.86
CA GLU A 132 18.23 -1.08 25.12
C GLU A 132 17.99 0.16 26.01
N THR A 133 18.67 1.28 25.75
CA THR A 133 18.48 2.55 26.47
C THR A 133 17.43 3.45 25.81
N GLY A 134 16.95 3.07 24.63
CA GLY A 134 16.08 3.89 23.78
C GLY A 134 16.84 4.94 22.96
N ALA A 135 18.17 4.88 22.91
CA ALA A 135 18.95 5.75 22.04
C ALA A 135 18.93 5.21 20.61
N THR A 136 18.84 6.11 19.63
CA THR A 136 18.88 5.71 18.22
C THR A 136 20.27 5.19 17.85
N ASP A 137 20.34 3.95 17.39
CA ASP A 137 21.56 3.35 16.84
C ASP A 137 21.72 3.67 15.35
N SER A 138 20.66 3.47 14.57
CA SER A 138 20.68 3.65 13.12
C SER A 138 19.34 4.16 12.58
N THR A 139 19.37 4.74 11.39
CA THR A 139 18.17 5.21 10.68
C THR A 139 18.38 5.02 9.19
N ASN A 140 17.53 4.18 8.61
CA ASN A 140 17.48 3.94 7.18
C ASN A 140 16.24 4.62 6.63
N ARG A 141 16.41 5.36 5.53
CA ARG A 141 15.29 6.01 4.83
C ARG A 141 15.50 5.87 3.36
N GLY A 142 14.46 5.40 2.67
CA GLY A 142 14.53 5.11 1.27
C GLY A 142 13.22 5.40 0.55
N VAL A 143 13.35 5.62 -0.75
CA VAL A 143 12.24 5.68 -1.69
C VAL A 143 12.60 4.79 -2.86
N SER A 144 11.71 3.86 -3.19
CA SER A 144 11.84 2.98 -4.34
C SER A 144 10.64 3.15 -5.26
N THR A 145 10.90 3.09 -6.56
CA THR A 145 9.89 3.06 -7.61
C THR A 145 10.11 1.81 -8.42
N PHE A 146 9.10 0.96 -8.53
CA PHE A 146 9.17 -0.32 -9.21
C PHE A 146 7.89 -0.60 -10.00
N VAL A 147 7.91 -1.65 -10.79
CA VAL A 147 6.75 -2.14 -11.54
C VAL A 147 6.33 -3.49 -10.97
N LEU A 148 5.04 -3.62 -10.71
CA LEU A 148 4.38 -4.89 -10.41
C LEU A 148 3.52 -5.31 -11.61
N ALA A 149 3.42 -6.62 -11.81
CA ALA A 149 2.34 -7.23 -12.55
C ALA A 149 1.31 -7.73 -11.54
N VAL A 150 0.03 -7.43 -11.76
CA VAL A 150 -1.07 -7.81 -10.87
C VAL A 150 -2.10 -8.59 -11.70
N ASP A 151 -2.38 -9.82 -11.27
CA ASP A 151 -3.41 -10.69 -11.85
C ASP A 151 -4.62 -10.69 -10.92
N THR A 152 -5.76 -10.18 -11.41
CA THR A 152 -7.01 -10.09 -10.64
C THR A 152 -7.80 -11.40 -10.61
N GLN A 153 -7.24 -12.50 -11.15
CA GLN A 153 -7.89 -13.81 -11.21
C GLN A 153 -9.28 -13.79 -11.90
N GLY A 154 -9.57 -12.75 -12.69
CA GLY A 154 -10.88 -12.50 -13.29
C GLY A 154 -12.00 -12.16 -12.31
N THR A 155 -11.66 -11.82 -11.06
CA THR A 155 -12.62 -11.41 -10.03
C THR A 155 -12.53 -9.90 -9.75
N PRO A 156 -13.60 -9.29 -9.21
CA PRO A 156 -13.56 -7.93 -8.72
C PRO A 156 -13.10 -7.83 -7.26
N ASP A 157 -12.67 -8.94 -6.64
CA ASP A 157 -12.25 -9.01 -5.24
C ASP A 157 -10.74 -8.74 -5.13
N PRO A 158 -10.30 -7.55 -4.74
CA PRO A 158 -8.87 -7.23 -4.67
C PRO A 158 -8.11 -8.09 -3.64
N ALA A 159 -8.81 -8.82 -2.77
CA ALA A 159 -8.19 -9.71 -1.79
C ALA A 159 -7.64 -11.02 -2.41
N ASP A 160 -8.08 -11.39 -3.63
CA ASP A 160 -7.56 -12.56 -4.35
C ASP A 160 -6.57 -12.22 -5.47
N ASP A 161 -6.25 -10.94 -5.66
CA ASP A 161 -5.23 -10.48 -6.59
C ASP A 161 -3.85 -11.06 -6.25
N GLU A 162 -3.15 -11.59 -7.25
CA GLU A 162 -1.75 -12.01 -7.13
C GLU A 162 -0.83 -10.97 -7.75
N SER A 163 0.31 -10.68 -7.11
CA SER A 163 1.27 -9.71 -7.63
C SER A 163 2.68 -10.25 -7.73
N ASP A 164 3.34 -9.91 -8.83
CA ASP A 164 4.71 -10.28 -9.15
C ASP A 164 5.57 -9.04 -9.40
N PHE A 165 6.80 -9.07 -8.87
CA PHE A 165 7.79 -8.04 -9.13
C PHE A 165 8.32 -8.14 -10.57
N VAL A 166 8.25 -7.04 -11.32
CA VAL A 166 8.72 -6.98 -12.71
C VAL A 166 10.10 -6.31 -12.79
N GLU A 167 10.20 -5.06 -12.32
CA GLU A 167 11.45 -4.31 -12.39
C GLU A 167 11.56 -3.20 -11.35
N LEU A 168 12.80 -2.91 -10.94
CA LEU A 168 13.13 -1.71 -10.16
C LEU A 168 13.47 -0.57 -11.13
N ILE A 169 12.66 0.49 -11.11
CA ILE A 169 12.89 1.69 -11.94
C ILE A 169 13.95 2.58 -11.31
N LYS A 170 13.81 2.83 -10.00
CA LYS A 170 14.67 3.74 -9.26
C LYS A 170 14.64 3.41 -7.78
N SER A 171 15.79 3.54 -7.13
CA SER A 171 15.88 3.53 -5.67
C SER A 171 16.78 4.67 -5.21
N VAL A 172 16.37 5.38 -4.16
CA VAL A 172 17.09 6.49 -3.55
C VAL A 172 17.12 6.29 -2.04
N GLY A 173 18.25 6.58 -1.41
CA GLY A 173 18.44 6.36 0.02
C GLY A 173 18.75 4.91 0.36
N GLN A 174 18.63 4.55 1.64
CA GLN A 174 18.87 3.21 2.14
C GLN A 174 17.53 2.51 2.35
N ASN A 175 17.25 1.53 1.49
CA ASN A 175 16.01 0.75 1.50
C ASN A 175 16.22 -0.64 2.14
N ASP A 176 17.47 -1.08 2.29
CA ASP A 176 17.81 -2.34 2.91
C ASP A 176 17.92 -2.18 4.43
N VAL A 177 17.45 -3.19 5.16
CA VAL A 177 17.71 -3.34 6.60
C VAL A 177 18.92 -4.24 6.83
N GLY A 178 19.52 -4.18 8.02
CA GLY A 178 20.62 -5.07 8.39
C GLY A 178 20.21 -6.54 8.39
N ASP A 179 21.18 -7.44 8.51
CA ASP A 179 20.89 -8.85 8.77
C ASP A 179 20.33 -8.99 10.19
N PHE A 180 19.15 -9.59 10.29
CA PHE A 180 18.43 -9.73 11.56
C PHE A 180 19.26 -10.45 12.63
N CYS A 181 19.98 -11.52 12.26
CA CYS A 181 20.75 -12.29 13.22
C CYS A 181 22.06 -11.59 13.57
N ASP A 182 22.68 -10.85 12.64
CA ASP A 182 23.83 -9.99 12.97
C ASP A 182 23.45 -8.90 13.98
N ASP A 183 22.29 -8.26 13.79
CA ASP A 183 21.76 -7.27 14.74
C ASP A 183 21.45 -7.91 16.10
N ALA A 184 20.87 -9.11 16.10
CA ALA A 184 20.62 -9.87 17.33
C ALA A 184 21.92 -10.16 18.09
N VAL A 185 22.98 -10.63 17.40
CA VAL A 185 24.29 -10.85 18.03
C VAL A 185 24.84 -9.57 18.63
N ARG A 186 24.72 -8.45 17.89
CA ARG A 186 25.20 -7.14 18.32
C ARG A 186 24.51 -6.63 19.58
N PHE A 187 23.18 -6.73 19.65
CA PHE A 187 22.40 -6.08 20.70
C PHE A 187 22.09 -6.95 21.92
N ILE A 188 21.87 -8.27 21.75
CA ILE A 188 21.24 -9.09 22.80
C ILE A 188 22.03 -10.32 23.25
N VAL A 189 23.20 -10.58 22.66
CA VAL A 189 24.06 -11.71 23.05
C VAL A 189 25.22 -11.28 23.94
N SER A 190 25.66 -10.02 23.88
CA SER A 190 26.83 -9.53 24.63
C SER A 190 26.62 -9.44 26.14
#